data_AF-A0A8X6NTM3-F1
#
_entry.id   AF-A0A8X6NTM3-F1
#
_cell.length_a   1.000
_cell.length_b   1.000
_cell.length_c   1.000
_cell.angle_alpha   90.00
_cell.angle_beta   90.00
_cell.angle_gamma   90.00
#
_symmetry.space_group_name_H-M   'P 1'
#
loop_
_entity.id
_entity.type
_entity.pdbx_description
1 polymer ?
#
loop_
_entity_poly.entity_id
_entity_poly.type
_entity_poly.pdbx_seq_one_letter_code
_entity_poly.pdbx_strand_id
1 'polypeptide(L)'
;MSLYKNLVTSESVAAGHPDKVADQISDAILDEYLFTDPFARAAIETLVTKDNVIIAGEVFGPNIKNSRIESIVRNTIKDIGYEHDGFHWRKVKVNILLHEQSNDIAIGLDQGAGDQGIMYGYATTETENLMPAPIFYAHSILKNIMSAVKEAKLGPDAKSQITLAYENNLPVRAESIIVSIQHPEDLDQSKVKEIIYPYIVSSLPKGWICPEKNLLVNPTGRFVIGGPVSDCGLTGRKIMVDTYGGYIPHGGGAFSGKDATKVDRSAAYMARYLAKNIVFAGLTERCLVQLSYAIGISQPTSFYIDTFGMNAVEERVIKEFIENSIDLSTKGIIKHLSLNRPIYKRTACYGHFGKESENDGGFSWESMNLSADLCREFNIEVMIIIFSFYCEAHKVYNEIEGELYNVIVKELSDLIDRMKEHPFYVELMNGTLDYKRFKFYLQQDFLGSVDCARAHLVVAAKVNDVETISRLIDIAKGAFDFREQYKKYFEDCDLSDNHKKSRACSACVDLFMSTAYHNSVTETLVLSYSSFSVYQIVICHMANEITTKGIKNNKYKRWIDICNSKGMDAVVEEVSDITSRLYKRASDCEKEKIYELCRKGLELEIMFLDEAYYSNIPQ
;
A
#
# COMPACT_ATOMS: atom_id res chain seq x y z
N MET A 1 25.68 -15.90 9.05
CA MET A 1 26.12 -16.50 7.77
C MET A 1 26.78 -15.42 6.90
N SER A 2 28.10 -15.48 6.71
CA SER A 2 28.78 -14.65 5.69
C SER A 2 28.69 -15.40 4.36
N LEU A 3 27.76 -14.99 3.51
CA LEU A 3 27.70 -15.43 2.12
C LEU A 3 27.71 -14.17 1.28
N TYR A 4 28.85 -13.87 0.66
CA TYR A 4 28.88 -13.01 -0.51
C TYR A 4 27.91 -13.62 -1.53
N LYS A 5 26.68 -13.11 -1.56
CA LYS A 5 25.71 -13.45 -2.60
C LYS A 5 26.22 -12.75 -3.84
N ASN A 6 26.76 -13.50 -4.79
CA ASN A 6 27.12 -12.93 -6.10
C ASN A 6 25.91 -12.95 -7.04
N LEU A 7 25.10 -14.01 -6.94
CA LEU A 7 23.88 -14.22 -7.72
C LEU A 7 22.80 -14.83 -6.83
N VAL A 8 21.58 -14.30 -6.90
CA VAL A 8 20.41 -14.84 -6.20
C VAL A 8 19.26 -14.99 -7.17
N THR A 9 18.65 -16.17 -7.20
CA THR A 9 17.55 -16.48 -8.10
C THR A 9 16.25 -16.62 -7.31
N SER A 10 15.16 -16.11 -7.88
CA SER A 10 13.81 -16.41 -7.42
C SER A 10 12.85 -16.54 -8.59
N GLU A 11 11.69 -17.13 -8.33
CA GLU A 11 10.67 -17.41 -9.34
C GLU A 11 9.27 -17.04 -8.87
N SER A 12 8.38 -16.90 -9.84
CA SER A 12 6.95 -16.69 -9.63
C SER A 12 6.13 -17.37 -10.72
N VAL A 13 4.84 -17.52 -10.46
CA VAL A 13 3.85 -18.08 -11.37
C VAL A 13 2.58 -17.24 -11.35
N ALA A 14 1.90 -17.14 -12.48
CA ALA A 14 0.70 -16.31 -12.64
C ALA A 14 -0.54 -16.98 -12.06
N ALA A 15 -1.64 -16.23 -11.99
CA ALA A 15 -2.92 -16.71 -11.47
C ALA A 15 -3.48 -17.93 -12.22
N GLY A 16 -3.09 -18.13 -13.49
CA GLY A 16 -3.48 -19.32 -14.25
C GLY A 16 -2.69 -20.58 -13.90
N HIS A 17 -1.53 -20.50 -13.26
CA HIS A 17 -0.76 -21.71 -12.93
C HIS A 17 -1.63 -22.70 -12.12
N PRO A 18 -1.65 -24.01 -12.43
CA PRO A 18 -2.57 -24.97 -11.80
C PRO A 18 -2.57 -24.93 -10.26
N ASP A 19 -1.39 -24.90 -9.63
CA ASP A 19 -1.29 -24.76 -8.17
C ASP A 19 -1.91 -23.44 -7.66
N LYS A 20 -1.78 -22.35 -8.41
CA LYS A 20 -2.39 -21.05 -8.06
C LYS A 20 -3.87 -20.99 -8.34
N VAL A 21 -4.38 -21.75 -9.30
CA VAL A 21 -5.83 -21.97 -9.45
C VAL A 21 -6.38 -22.67 -8.21
N ALA A 22 -5.69 -23.70 -7.71
CA ALA A 22 -6.07 -24.41 -6.50
C ALA A 22 -6.04 -23.50 -5.25
N ASP A 23 -4.98 -22.73 -5.04
CA ASP A 23 -4.88 -21.75 -3.94
C ASP A 23 -6.03 -20.72 -3.97
N GLN A 24 -6.32 -20.14 -5.15
CA GLN A 24 -7.39 -19.16 -5.32
C GLN A 24 -8.78 -19.77 -5.06
N ILE A 25 -9.03 -21.01 -5.47
CA ILE A 25 -10.30 -21.69 -5.19
C ILE A 25 -10.44 -21.94 -3.69
N SER A 26 -9.39 -22.46 -3.04
CA SER A 26 -9.37 -22.71 -1.60
C SER A 26 -9.66 -21.44 -0.80
N ASP A 27 -9.00 -20.32 -1.11
CA ASP A 27 -9.23 -19.05 -0.41
C ASP A 27 -10.57 -18.38 -0.78
N ALA A 28 -11.08 -18.55 -2.00
CA ALA A 28 -12.39 -18.03 -2.37
C ALA A 28 -13.52 -18.74 -1.60
N ILE A 29 -13.38 -20.04 -1.34
CA ILE A 29 -14.34 -20.79 -0.52
C ILE A 29 -14.20 -20.38 0.95
N LEU A 30 -12.97 -20.23 1.47
CA LEU A 30 -12.74 -19.72 2.81
C LEU A 30 -13.39 -18.34 3.02
N ASP A 31 -13.22 -17.42 2.07
CA ASP A 31 -13.82 -16.08 2.15
C ASP A 31 -15.35 -16.16 2.22
N GLU A 32 -16.00 -17.10 1.53
CA GLU A 32 -17.46 -17.30 1.65
C GLU A 32 -17.87 -17.76 3.06
N TYR A 33 -17.11 -18.68 3.65
CA TYR A 33 -17.35 -19.12 5.04
C TYR A 33 -17.21 -17.94 6.01
N LEU A 34 -16.13 -17.16 5.90
CA LEU A 34 -15.86 -16.02 6.78
C LEU A 34 -16.80 -14.83 6.56
N PHE A 35 -17.27 -14.63 5.34
CA PHE A 35 -18.30 -13.64 5.04
C PHE A 35 -19.62 -13.98 5.76
N THR A 36 -19.96 -15.26 5.82
CA THR A 36 -21.20 -15.73 6.46
C THR A 36 -21.07 -15.82 7.98
N ASP A 37 -19.93 -16.28 8.47
CA ASP A 37 -19.59 -16.37 9.90
C ASP A 37 -18.11 -16.03 10.11
N PRO A 38 -17.78 -14.87 10.73
CA PRO A 38 -16.40 -14.48 11.01
C PRO A 38 -15.61 -15.46 11.89
N PHE A 39 -16.29 -16.38 12.59
CA PHE A 39 -15.66 -17.40 13.43
C PHE A 39 -15.62 -18.78 12.77
N ALA A 40 -16.01 -18.88 11.50
CA ALA A 40 -15.89 -20.12 10.74
C ALA A 40 -14.43 -20.59 10.70
N ARG A 41 -14.26 -21.90 10.78
CA ARG A 41 -12.97 -22.57 10.68
C ARG A 41 -12.95 -23.41 9.44
N ALA A 42 -11.83 -23.40 8.73
CA ALA A 42 -11.67 -24.17 7.52
C ALA A 42 -10.21 -24.59 7.30
N ALA A 43 -10.07 -25.76 6.69
CA ALA A 43 -8.85 -26.27 6.07
C ALA A 43 -9.28 -26.85 4.71
N ILE A 44 -9.40 -25.98 3.71
CA ILE A 44 -9.93 -26.32 2.39
C ILE A 44 -8.78 -26.60 1.44
N GLU A 45 -8.72 -27.84 0.95
CA GLU A 45 -7.73 -28.30 -0.02
C GLU A 45 -8.38 -28.45 -1.39
N THR A 46 -7.70 -27.97 -2.43
CA THR A 46 -8.17 -28.06 -3.81
C THR A 46 -7.14 -28.81 -4.65
N LEU A 47 -7.61 -29.76 -5.46
CA LEU A 47 -6.88 -30.37 -6.55
C LEU A 47 -7.55 -29.99 -7.87
N VAL A 48 -6.76 -29.50 -8.82
CA VAL A 48 -7.20 -29.21 -10.18
C VAL A 48 -6.43 -30.07 -11.17
N THR A 49 -7.14 -30.64 -12.13
CA THR A 49 -6.54 -31.39 -13.24
C THR A 49 -7.49 -31.37 -14.44
N LYS A 50 -7.13 -32.05 -15.52
CA LYS A 50 -7.93 -32.12 -16.73
C LYS A 50 -9.37 -32.54 -16.39
N ASP A 51 -10.31 -31.72 -16.84
CA ASP A 51 -11.76 -31.81 -16.69
C ASP A 51 -12.30 -31.77 -15.25
N ASN A 52 -11.45 -31.66 -14.22
CA ASN A 52 -11.86 -31.89 -12.83
C ASN A 52 -11.29 -30.86 -11.85
N VAL A 53 -12.15 -30.46 -10.92
CA VAL A 53 -11.80 -29.80 -9.67
C VAL A 53 -12.31 -30.69 -8.54
N ILE A 54 -11.44 -31.02 -7.59
CA ILE A 54 -11.76 -31.80 -6.39
C ILE A 54 -11.46 -30.90 -5.19
N ILE A 55 -12.46 -30.70 -4.34
CA ILE A 55 -12.36 -29.89 -3.13
C ILE A 55 -12.59 -30.83 -1.95
N ALA A 56 -11.67 -30.85 -1.00
CA ALA A 56 -11.72 -31.70 0.18
C ALA A 56 -11.23 -30.93 1.42
N GLY A 57 -11.34 -31.56 2.58
CA GLY A 57 -10.91 -31.00 3.86
C GLY A 57 -12.06 -30.65 4.78
N GLU A 58 -11.74 -29.96 5.87
CA GLU A 58 -12.63 -29.77 7.01
C GLU A 58 -13.16 -28.34 7.09
N VAL A 59 -14.44 -28.22 7.44
CA VAL A 59 -15.08 -26.93 7.73
C VAL A 59 -15.88 -27.02 9.03
N PHE A 60 -15.92 -25.92 9.78
CA PHE A 60 -16.78 -25.73 10.93
C PHE A 60 -17.41 -24.35 10.81
N GLY A 61 -18.74 -24.28 10.80
CA GLY A 61 -19.47 -23.03 10.62
C GLY A 61 -20.76 -23.24 9.82
N PRO A 62 -21.21 -22.22 9.06
CA PRO A 62 -22.51 -22.24 8.40
C PRO A 62 -22.61 -23.35 7.35
N ASN A 63 -23.82 -23.90 7.20
CA ASN A 63 -24.10 -24.86 6.15
C ASN A 63 -24.20 -24.17 4.79
N ILE A 64 -23.09 -24.11 4.05
CA ILE A 64 -23.04 -23.59 2.69
C ILE A 64 -23.40 -24.71 1.71
N LYS A 65 -24.41 -24.47 0.86
CA LYS A 65 -24.86 -25.45 -0.14
C LYS A 65 -23.77 -25.71 -1.18
N ASN A 66 -23.61 -26.97 -1.59
CA ASN A 66 -22.69 -27.37 -2.65
C ASN A 66 -22.87 -26.59 -3.97
N SER A 67 -24.10 -26.20 -4.32
CA SER A 67 -24.34 -25.37 -5.51
C SER A 67 -23.74 -23.96 -5.42
N ARG A 68 -23.61 -23.40 -4.21
CA ARG A 68 -22.93 -22.12 -3.98
C ARG A 68 -21.42 -22.28 -4.11
N ILE A 69 -20.85 -23.33 -3.52
CA ILE A 69 -19.42 -23.66 -3.65
C ILE A 69 -19.05 -23.88 -5.12
N GLU A 70 -19.86 -24.66 -5.85
CA GLU A 70 -19.67 -24.87 -7.29
C GLU A 70 -19.70 -23.54 -8.06
N SER A 71 -20.61 -22.63 -7.74
CA SER A 71 -20.66 -21.30 -8.35
C SER A 71 -19.38 -20.49 -8.08
N ILE A 72 -18.86 -20.52 -6.84
CA ILE A 72 -17.59 -19.85 -6.48
C ILE A 72 -16.43 -20.41 -7.29
N VAL A 73 -16.32 -21.75 -7.38
CA VAL A 73 -15.28 -22.43 -8.16
C VAL A 73 -15.33 -22.00 -9.62
N ARG A 74 -16.52 -22.05 -10.24
CA ARG A 74 -16.71 -21.67 -11.64
C ARG A 74 -16.40 -20.19 -11.88
N ASN A 75 -16.81 -19.31 -10.96
CA ASN A 75 -16.50 -17.88 -11.05
C ASN A 75 -14.99 -17.62 -10.92
N THR A 76 -14.31 -18.27 -9.97
CA THR A 76 -12.85 -18.13 -9.84
C THR A 76 -12.12 -18.61 -11.09
N ILE A 77 -12.51 -19.75 -11.69
CA ILE A 77 -11.91 -20.24 -12.96
C ILE A 77 -12.19 -19.27 -14.12
N LYS A 78 -13.39 -18.67 -14.14
CA LYS A 78 -13.78 -17.67 -15.14
C LYS A 78 -12.98 -16.38 -15.00
N ASP A 79 -12.80 -15.88 -13.78
CA ASP A 79 -12.03 -14.66 -13.48
C ASP A 79 -10.57 -14.81 -13.92
N ILE A 80 -10.00 -16.00 -13.75
CA ILE A 80 -8.64 -16.34 -14.20
C ILE A 80 -8.55 -16.37 -15.74
N GLY A 81 -9.64 -16.65 -16.44
CA GLY A 81 -9.71 -16.67 -17.90
C GLY A 81 -9.69 -18.06 -18.55
N TYR A 82 -10.02 -19.12 -17.81
CA TYR A 82 -9.99 -20.49 -18.33
C TYR A 82 -11.27 -20.87 -19.11
N GLU A 83 -11.15 -20.88 -20.43
CA GLU A 83 -12.21 -21.27 -21.38
C GLU A 83 -11.78 -22.39 -22.36
N HIS A 84 -10.67 -23.06 -22.09
CA HIS A 84 -10.11 -24.08 -22.97
C HIS A 84 -10.79 -25.45 -22.82
N ASP A 85 -10.83 -26.21 -23.91
CA ASP A 85 -11.24 -27.62 -23.82
C ASP A 85 -10.27 -28.40 -22.92
N GLY A 86 -10.82 -29.23 -22.03
CA GLY A 86 -10.08 -29.87 -20.95
C GLY A 86 -10.04 -29.08 -19.63
N PHE A 87 -10.29 -27.76 -19.63
CA PHE A 87 -10.45 -26.97 -18.40
C PHE A 87 -11.18 -25.65 -18.69
N HIS A 88 -12.51 -25.72 -18.76
CA HIS A 88 -13.37 -24.56 -19.00
C HIS A 88 -14.33 -24.39 -17.82
N TRP A 89 -14.46 -23.16 -17.31
CA TRP A 89 -15.33 -22.82 -16.18
C TRP A 89 -16.79 -23.32 -16.30
N ARG A 90 -17.36 -23.47 -17.51
CA ARG A 90 -18.71 -24.00 -17.75
C ARG A 90 -18.80 -25.52 -17.74
N LYS A 91 -17.73 -26.19 -18.18
CA LYS A 91 -17.73 -27.64 -18.48
C LYS A 91 -17.05 -28.47 -17.40
N VAL A 92 -16.17 -27.86 -16.59
CA VAL A 92 -15.40 -28.56 -15.56
C VAL A 92 -16.33 -29.27 -14.57
N LYS A 93 -15.94 -30.48 -14.16
CA LYS A 93 -16.62 -31.26 -13.13
C LYS A 93 -16.10 -30.83 -11.78
N VAL A 94 -17.00 -30.43 -10.88
CA VAL A 94 -16.66 -29.99 -9.53
C VAL A 94 -17.12 -31.07 -8.55
N ASN A 95 -16.17 -31.68 -7.85
CA ASN A 95 -16.41 -32.71 -6.84
C ASN A 95 -16.15 -32.10 -5.47
N ILE A 96 -17.20 -31.98 -4.64
CA ILE A 96 -17.13 -31.36 -3.32
C ILE A 96 -17.21 -32.47 -2.27
N LEU A 97 -16.11 -32.65 -1.55
CA LEU A 97 -15.88 -33.65 -0.51
C LEU A 97 -15.57 -32.99 0.85
N LEU A 98 -16.04 -31.75 1.05
CA LEU A 98 -15.94 -31.06 2.34
C LEU A 98 -16.80 -31.77 3.38
N HIS A 99 -16.27 -31.86 4.60
CA HIS A 99 -16.93 -32.48 5.75
C HIS A 99 -16.72 -31.66 7.02
N GLU A 100 -17.55 -31.91 8.02
CA GLU A 100 -17.47 -31.21 9.30
C GLU A 100 -16.17 -31.58 10.05
N GLN A 101 -15.49 -30.58 10.62
CA GLN A 101 -14.31 -30.80 11.44
C GLN A 101 -14.64 -31.65 12.69
N SER A 102 -13.76 -32.57 13.09
CA SER A 102 -14.01 -33.42 14.26
C SER A 102 -14.11 -32.62 15.56
N ASN A 103 -15.02 -33.03 16.46
CA ASN A 103 -15.25 -32.38 17.75
C ASN A 103 -14.00 -32.39 18.65
N ASP A 104 -13.15 -33.43 18.57
CA ASP A 104 -11.92 -33.53 19.36
C ASP A 104 -10.89 -32.45 18.99
N ILE A 105 -10.82 -32.06 17.71
CA ILE A 105 -9.96 -30.96 17.22
C ILE A 105 -10.60 -29.60 17.52
N ALA A 106 -11.94 -29.51 17.44
CA ALA A 106 -12.67 -28.27 17.72
C ALA A 106 -12.46 -27.74 19.15
N ILE A 107 -12.36 -28.63 20.15
CA ILE A 107 -12.11 -28.27 21.56
C ILE A 107 -10.67 -27.76 21.78
N GLY A 108 -9.67 -28.34 21.12
CA GLY A 108 -8.26 -27.94 21.28
C GLY A 108 -7.93 -26.55 20.73
N LEU A 109 -8.63 -26.14 19.65
CA LEU A 109 -8.47 -24.84 18.99
C LEU A 109 -8.92 -23.65 19.85
N ASP A 110 -9.82 -23.86 20.81
CA ASP A 110 -10.23 -22.79 21.74
C ASP A 110 -9.19 -22.52 22.84
N GLN A 111 -8.25 -23.45 23.03
CA GLN A 111 -7.23 -23.40 24.09
C GLN A 111 -5.84 -22.98 23.60
N GLY A 112 -5.54 -23.11 22.29
CA GLY A 112 -4.22 -22.74 21.76
C GLY A 112 -4.06 -22.99 20.26
N ALA A 113 -2.83 -23.20 19.79
CA ALA A 113 -2.56 -23.53 18.40
C ALA A 113 -3.20 -24.86 17.99
N GLY A 114 -3.84 -24.88 16.81
CA GLY A 114 -4.48 -26.08 16.25
C GLY A 114 -3.50 -27.18 15.82
N ASP A 115 -2.24 -26.81 15.60
CA ASP A 115 -1.15 -27.70 15.22
C ASP A 115 0.18 -27.14 15.75
N GLN A 116 1.21 -27.96 15.79
CA GLN A 116 2.58 -27.49 15.93
C GLN A 116 3.05 -26.82 14.64
N GLY A 117 3.94 -25.83 14.75
CA GLY A 117 4.48 -25.21 13.55
C GLY A 117 5.61 -24.23 13.83
N ILE A 118 6.33 -23.91 12.75
CA ILE A 118 7.41 -22.93 12.72
C ILE A 118 7.04 -21.93 11.63
N MET A 119 7.21 -20.65 11.89
CA MET A 119 6.86 -19.58 10.95
C MET A 119 7.99 -18.57 10.89
N TYR A 120 8.28 -18.08 9.69
CA TYR A 120 9.30 -17.08 9.45
C TYR A 120 8.68 -15.83 8.82
N GLY A 121 9.14 -14.68 9.29
CA GLY A 121 8.88 -13.37 8.75
C GLY A 121 10.17 -12.71 8.34
N TYR A 122 10.17 -11.95 7.25
CA TYR A 122 11.36 -11.25 6.79
C TYR A 122 11.02 -9.88 6.24
N ALA A 123 11.95 -8.95 6.40
CA ALA A 123 11.95 -7.67 5.73
C ALA A 123 13.39 -7.23 5.43
N THR A 124 13.55 -6.44 4.37
CA THR A 124 14.82 -5.84 3.98
C THR A 124 14.61 -4.57 3.18
N THR A 125 15.52 -3.60 3.27
CA THR A 125 15.50 -2.34 2.52
C THR A 125 15.83 -2.46 1.03
N GLU A 126 16.07 -3.68 0.50
CA GLU A 126 16.39 -3.89 -0.92
C GLU A 126 15.31 -3.40 -1.90
N THR A 127 14.06 -3.27 -1.43
CA THR A 127 12.92 -2.76 -2.22
C THR A 127 12.02 -1.86 -1.37
N GLU A 128 11.24 -1.00 -2.05
CA GLU A 128 10.27 -0.08 -1.43
C GLU A 128 9.26 -0.77 -0.49
N ASN A 129 8.81 -1.98 -0.83
CA ASN A 129 7.83 -2.71 -0.02
C ASN A 129 8.48 -3.60 1.05
N LEU A 130 9.76 -3.35 1.33
CA LEU A 130 10.60 -4.06 2.28
C LEU A 130 10.69 -5.58 2.01
N MET A 131 10.75 -5.97 0.74
CA MET A 131 10.86 -7.36 0.28
C MET A 131 12.23 -7.67 -0.32
N PRO A 132 12.69 -8.93 -0.33
CA PRO A 132 13.86 -9.31 -1.11
C PRO A 132 13.64 -9.01 -2.60
N ALA A 133 14.61 -8.36 -3.24
CA ALA A 133 14.48 -7.93 -4.63
C ALA A 133 14.18 -9.06 -5.64
N PRO A 134 14.74 -10.28 -5.54
CA PRO A 134 14.52 -11.33 -6.53
C PRO A 134 13.05 -11.77 -6.62
N ILE A 135 12.40 -12.01 -5.48
CA ILE A 135 10.99 -12.43 -5.45
C ILE A 135 10.07 -11.28 -5.81
N PHE A 136 10.40 -10.06 -5.36
CA PHE A 136 9.66 -8.85 -5.70
C PHE A 136 9.60 -8.67 -7.23
N TYR A 137 10.76 -8.69 -7.90
CA TYR A 137 10.80 -8.52 -9.35
C TYR A 137 10.22 -9.71 -10.13
N ALA A 138 10.34 -10.94 -9.63
CA ALA A 138 9.64 -12.08 -10.23
C ALA A 138 8.11 -11.87 -10.21
N HIS A 139 7.54 -11.42 -9.09
CA HIS A 139 6.13 -11.06 -9.02
C HIS A 139 5.77 -9.91 -9.96
N SER A 140 6.56 -8.83 -9.95
CA SER A 140 6.29 -7.63 -10.75
C SER A 140 6.30 -7.91 -12.25
N ILE A 141 7.24 -8.75 -12.73
CA ILE A 141 7.29 -9.20 -14.13
C ILE A 141 5.97 -9.85 -14.53
N LEU A 142 5.47 -10.81 -13.75
CA LEU A 142 4.21 -11.47 -14.09
C LEU A 142 3.01 -10.55 -13.94
N LYS A 143 2.91 -9.74 -12.87
CA LYS A 143 1.81 -8.78 -12.73
C LYS A 143 1.72 -7.84 -13.93
N ASN A 144 2.86 -7.32 -14.38
CA ASN A 144 2.94 -6.42 -15.54
C ASN A 144 2.60 -7.13 -16.84
N ILE A 145 3.10 -8.36 -17.07
CA ILE A 145 2.74 -9.13 -18.26
C ILE A 145 1.24 -9.45 -18.27
N MET A 146 0.67 -9.81 -17.12
CA MET A 146 -0.73 -10.20 -17.01
C MET A 146 -1.71 -9.05 -17.32
N SER A 147 -1.30 -7.78 -17.21
CA SER A 147 -2.13 -6.66 -17.68
C SER A 147 -2.24 -6.62 -19.22
N ALA A 148 -1.22 -7.11 -19.93
CA ALA A 148 -1.18 -7.20 -21.39
C ALA A 148 -1.96 -8.40 -21.95
N VAL A 149 -2.18 -9.42 -21.13
CA VAL A 149 -2.68 -10.75 -21.58
C VAL A 149 -4.00 -10.66 -22.32
N LYS A 150 -4.93 -9.81 -21.85
CA LYS A 150 -6.26 -9.68 -22.46
C LYS A 150 -6.20 -9.02 -23.83
N GLU A 151 -5.36 -7.99 -24.00
CA GLU A 151 -5.21 -7.26 -25.26
C GLU A 151 -4.40 -8.07 -26.28
N ALA A 152 -3.35 -8.75 -25.83
CA ALA A 152 -2.48 -9.58 -26.65
C ALA A 152 -3.00 -11.01 -26.88
N LYS A 153 -4.16 -11.36 -26.33
CA LYS A 153 -4.78 -12.71 -26.39
C LYS A 153 -3.84 -13.83 -25.92
N LEU A 154 -2.96 -13.55 -24.96
CA LEU A 154 -2.11 -14.57 -24.34
C LEU A 154 -2.96 -15.44 -23.39
N GLY A 155 -2.40 -16.57 -22.97
CA GLY A 155 -3.07 -17.48 -22.03
C GLY A 155 -2.81 -17.12 -20.56
N PRO A 156 -3.62 -17.66 -19.64
CA PRO A 156 -3.53 -17.34 -18.21
C PRO A 156 -2.34 -17.99 -17.48
N ASP A 157 -1.78 -19.09 -18.00
CA ASP A 157 -0.63 -19.78 -17.38
C ASP A 157 0.69 -19.11 -17.79
N ALA A 158 1.43 -18.63 -16.79
CA ALA A 158 2.72 -18.02 -16.99
C ALA A 158 3.65 -18.22 -15.78
N LYS A 159 4.95 -18.20 -16.04
CA LYS A 159 6.04 -18.40 -15.08
C LYS A 159 7.14 -17.38 -15.36
N SER A 160 7.75 -16.85 -14.31
CA SER A 160 8.92 -15.97 -14.40
C SER A 160 10.00 -16.44 -13.45
N GLN A 161 11.25 -16.34 -13.86
CA GLN A 161 12.41 -16.55 -13.01
C GLN A 161 13.39 -15.42 -13.28
N ILE A 162 13.93 -14.82 -12.21
CA ILE A 162 14.93 -13.77 -12.30
C ILE A 162 16.13 -14.14 -11.42
N THR A 163 17.32 -13.94 -11.96
CA THR A 163 18.57 -14.00 -11.21
C THR A 163 19.15 -12.61 -11.14
N LEU A 164 19.34 -12.09 -9.93
CA LEU A 164 19.95 -10.79 -9.68
C LEU A 164 21.41 -10.94 -9.27
N ALA A 165 22.25 -10.05 -9.78
CA ALA A 165 23.61 -9.85 -9.29
C ALA A 165 23.61 -8.92 -8.08
N TYR A 166 24.48 -9.23 -7.12
CA TYR A 166 24.60 -8.50 -5.87
C TYR A 166 26.05 -8.03 -5.68
N GLU A 167 26.21 -6.77 -5.27
CA GLU A 167 27.49 -6.17 -4.89
C GLU A 167 27.33 -5.55 -3.51
N ASN A 168 28.24 -5.85 -2.58
CA ASN A 168 28.15 -5.40 -1.18
C ASN A 168 26.79 -5.72 -0.51
N ASN A 169 26.20 -6.87 -0.85
CA ASN A 169 24.86 -7.31 -0.41
C ASN A 169 23.67 -6.47 -0.91
N LEU A 170 23.88 -5.58 -1.88
CA LEU A 170 22.81 -4.85 -2.55
C LEU A 170 22.60 -5.38 -3.98
N PRO A 171 21.34 -5.54 -4.43
CA PRO A 171 21.05 -5.92 -5.80
C PRO A 171 21.43 -4.78 -6.76
N VAL A 172 22.11 -5.10 -7.86
CA VAL A 172 22.64 -4.09 -8.80
C VAL A 172 22.10 -4.21 -10.23
N ARG A 173 21.73 -5.42 -10.69
CA ARG A 173 21.17 -5.68 -12.03
C ARG A 173 20.62 -7.10 -12.14
N ALA A 174 19.81 -7.36 -13.16
CA ALA A 174 19.48 -8.72 -13.57
C ALA A 174 20.65 -9.36 -14.33
N GLU A 175 21.02 -10.58 -13.93
CA GLU A 175 21.96 -11.43 -14.66
C GLU A 175 21.24 -12.27 -15.73
N SER A 176 20.04 -12.77 -15.41
CA SER A 176 19.20 -13.53 -16.33
C SER A 176 17.73 -13.38 -16.00
N ILE A 177 16.88 -13.39 -17.03
CA ILE A 177 15.43 -13.41 -16.88
C ILE A 177 14.87 -14.51 -17.78
N ILE A 178 14.01 -15.35 -17.22
CA ILE A 178 13.29 -16.39 -17.94
C ILE A 178 11.80 -16.14 -17.78
N VAL A 179 11.07 -16.09 -18.88
CA VAL A 179 9.61 -16.02 -18.87
C VAL A 179 9.05 -17.12 -19.75
N SER A 180 8.12 -17.89 -19.21
CA SER A 180 7.33 -18.86 -19.97
C SER A 180 5.87 -18.49 -19.87
N ILE A 181 5.22 -18.18 -20.98
CA ILE A 181 3.82 -17.75 -21.02
C ILE A 181 3.04 -18.51 -22.09
N GLN A 182 1.84 -18.94 -21.70
CA GLN A 182 0.89 -19.58 -22.59
C GLN A 182 0.48 -18.59 -23.71
N HIS A 183 0.39 -19.09 -24.95
CA HIS A 183 0.07 -18.26 -26.11
C HIS A 183 -0.75 -19.04 -27.16
N PRO A 184 -1.52 -18.34 -28.01
CA PRO A 184 -2.18 -18.92 -29.17
C PRO A 184 -1.21 -19.63 -30.13
N GLU A 185 -1.71 -20.63 -30.88
CA GLU A 185 -0.92 -21.41 -31.83
C GLU A 185 -0.35 -20.59 -33.01
N ASP A 186 -1.00 -19.48 -33.36
CA ASP A 186 -0.60 -18.58 -34.43
C ASP A 186 0.50 -17.57 -34.03
N LEU A 187 0.87 -17.51 -32.75
CA LEU A 187 2.01 -16.71 -32.29
C LEU A 187 3.27 -17.56 -32.21
N ASP A 188 4.33 -17.12 -32.89
CA ASP A 188 5.66 -17.69 -32.70
C ASP A 188 6.39 -17.08 -31.48
N GLN A 189 7.47 -17.72 -31.06
CA GLN A 189 8.27 -17.31 -29.90
C GLN A 189 8.80 -15.87 -30.02
N SER A 190 9.17 -15.44 -31.23
CA SER A 190 9.72 -14.10 -31.46
C SER A 190 8.66 -13.03 -31.23
N LYS A 191 7.43 -13.28 -31.68
CA LYS A 191 6.31 -12.37 -31.49
C LYS A 191 5.86 -12.32 -30.04
N VAL A 192 5.84 -13.46 -29.35
CA VAL A 192 5.58 -13.50 -27.90
C VAL A 192 6.63 -12.66 -27.15
N LYS A 193 7.91 -12.81 -27.48
CA LYS A 193 8.99 -11.99 -26.90
C LYS A 193 8.78 -10.50 -27.15
N GLU A 194 8.47 -10.10 -28.38
CA GLU A 194 8.19 -8.71 -28.74
C GLU A 194 7.04 -8.11 -27.92
N ILE A 195 5.95 -8.86 -27.75
CA ILE A 195 4.76 -8.43 -26.99
C ILE A 195 5.11 -8.19 -25.51
N ILE A 196 5.81 -9.13 -24.87
CA ILE A 196 6.01 -9.08 -23.42
C ILE A 196 7.26 -8.27 -23.00
N TYR A 197 8.20 -8.01 -23.92
CA TYR A 197 9.46 -7.35 -23.62
C TYR A 197 9.29 -5.98 -22.93
N PRO A 198 8.40 -5.07 -23.39
CA PRO A 198 8.20 -3.79 -22.72
C PRO A 198 7.76 -3.93 -21.27
N TYR A 199 6.93 -4.94 -20.96
CA TYR A 199 6.44 -5.22 -19.62
C TYR A 199 7.52 -5.79 -18.71
N ILE A 200 8.44 -6.61 -19.24
CA ILE A 200 9.61 -7.10 -18.50
C ILE A 200 10.53 -5.93 -18.14
N VAL A 201 10.78 -5.04 -19.10
CA VAL A 201 11.66 -3.88 -18.89
C VAL A 201 11.06 -2.92 -17.87
N SER A 202 9.75 -2.65 -17.93
CA SER A 202 9.08 -1.74 -16.98
C SER A 202 9.00 -2.28 -15.56
N SER A 203 9.14 -3.60 -15.36
CA SER A 203 9.16 -4.20 -14.03
C SER A 203 10.47 -3.99 -13.27
N LEU A 204 11.52 -3.51 -13.91
CA LEU A 204 12.86 -3.40 -13.35
C LEU A 204 13.32 -1.94 -13.28
N PRO A 205 14.24 -1.59 -12.36
CA PRO A 205 14.87 -0.28 -12.36
C PRO A 205 15.58 0.00 -13.69
N LYS A 206 15.66 1.28 -14.06
CA LYS A 206 16.29 1.69 -15.32
C LYS A 206 17.72 1.18 -15.40
N GLY A 207 18.04 0.49 -16.50
CA GLY A 207 19.37 -0.07 -16.75
C GLY A 207 19.63 -1.45 -16.11
N TRP A 208 18.68 -2.02 -15.37
CA TRP A 208 18.86 -3.33 -14.74
C TRP A 208 18.60 -4.53 -15.65
N ILE A 209 18.08 -4.31 -16.86
CA ILE A 209 17.77 -5.40 -17.79
C ILE A 209 19.03 -6.22 -18.11
N CYS A 210 18.89 -7.55 -18.12
CA CYS A 210 20.00 -8.45 -18.44
C CYS A 210 20.39 -8.37 -19.93
N PRO A 211 21.60 -8.81 -20.31
CA PRO A 211 22.00 -8.92 -21.71
C PRO A 211 21.01 -9.78 -22.51
N GLU A 212 20.77 -9.45 -23.78
CA GLU A 212 19.73 -10.11 -24.59
C GLU A 212 19.87 -11.65 -24.63
N LYS A 213 21.10 -12.16 -24.69
CA LYS A 213 21.40 -13.61 -24.67
C LYS A 213 20.94 -14.33 -23.40
N ASN A 214 20.73 -13.61 -22.30
CA ASN A 214 20.29 -14.13 -21.01
C ASN A 214 18.80 -13.81 -20.73
N LEU A 215 18.10 -13.17 -21.67
CA LEU A 215 16.65 -12.98 -21.63
C LEU A 215 15.96 -14.07 -22.45
N LEU A 216 15.50 -15.10 -21.75
CA LEU A 216 14.89 -16.29 -22.34
C LEU A 216 13.36 -16.19 -22.26
N VAL A 217 12.69 -16.08 -23.41
CA VAL A 217 11.22 -16.12 -23.49
C VAL A 217 10.79 -17.40 -24.16
N ASN A 218 9.95 -18.19 -23.48
CA ASN A 218 9.49 -19.51 -23.88
C ASN A 218 10.63 -20.40 -24.42
N PRO A 219 11.69 -20.70 -23.64
CA PRO A 219 12.88 -21.39 -24.14
C PRO A 219 12.59 -22.79 -24.70
N THR A 220 11.47 -23.42 -24.32
CA THR A 220 10.98 -24.69 -24.87
C THR A 220 10.25 -24.54 -26.21
N GLY A 221 10.14 -23.32 -26.74
CA GLY A 221 9.41 -22.99 -27.96
C GLY A 221 7.93 -22.77 -27.70
N ARG A 222 7.09 -23.73 -28.08
CA ARG A 222 5.62 -23.58 -28.04
C ARG A 222 5.06 -23.92 -26.66
N PHE A 223 4.14 -23.09 -26.19
CA PHE A 223 3.39 -23.27 -24.94
C PHE A 223 1.92 -22.91 -25.17
N VAL A 224 1.23 -23.73 -25.97
CA VAL A 224 -0.17 -23.47 -26.38
C VAL A 224 -1.17 -24.05 -25.38
N ILE A 225 -0.86 -25.25 -24.87
CA ILE A 225 -1.68 -25.95 -23.88
C ILE A 225 -0.99 -25.77 -22.53
N GLY A 226 -1.61 -24.99 -21.65
CA GLY A 226 -1.17 -24.77 -20.27
C GLY A 226 -2.28 -25.00 -19.26
N GLY A 227 -2.00 -24.69 -18.00
CA GLY A 227 -2.99 -24.81 -16.93
C GLY A 227 -3.30 -26.26 -16.55
N PRO A 228 -4.45 -26.49 -15.88
CA PRO A 228 -4.80 -27.81 -15.35
C PRO A 228 -4.96 -28.91 -16.41
N VAL A 229 -5.03 -28.54 -17.70
CA VAL A 229 -5.05 -29.48 -18.82
C VAL A 229 -3.70 -30.19 -18.97
N SER A 230 -2.59 -29.48 -18.78
CA SER A 230 -1.23 -30.01 -18.93
C SER A 230 -0.66 -30.53 -17.62
N ASP A 231 -0.91 -29.83 -16.51
CA ASP A 231 -0.26 -30.08 -15.22
C ASP A 231 -1.30 -30.16 -14.09
N CYS A 232 -1.14 -31.13 -13.19
CA CYS A 232 -1.97 -31.20 -11.97
C CYS A 232 -1.58 -30.09 -10.99
N GLY A 233 -2.58 -29.41 -10.42
CA GLY A 233 -2.40 -28.36 -9.43
C GLY A 233 -2.96 -28.75 -8.07
N LEU A 234 -2.25 -28.40 -6.99
CA LEU A 234 -2.72 -28.60 -5.62
C LEU A 234 -2.49 -27.34 -4.78
N THR A 235 -3.40 -27.10 -3.84
CA THR A 235 -3.27 -26.04 -2.82
C THR A 235 -1.96 -26.20 -2.05
N GLY A 236 -1.28 -25.09 -1.77
CA GLY A 236 -0.08 -25.08 -0.94
C GLY A 236 1.19 -25.61 -1.61
N ARG A 237 1.23 -25.73 -2.94
CA ARG A 237 2.42 -26.19 -3.69
C ARG A 237 3.34 -25.07 -4.18
N LYS A 238 3.05 -23.82 -3.78
CA LYS A 238 3.80 -22.61 -4.15
C LYS A 238 4.24 -21.77 -2.95
N ILE A 239 4.44 -22.39 -1.78
CA ILE A 239 4.80 -21.70 -0.52
C ILE A 239 6.04 -20.80 -0.59
N MET A 240 7.04 -21.12 -1.42
CA MET A 240 8.20 -20.25 -1.62
C MET A 240 7.83 -19.01 -2.44
N VAL A 241 6.99 -19.18 -3.45
CA VAL A 241 6.44 -18.07 -4.25
C VAL A 241 5.48 -17.22 -3.42
N ASP A 242 4.80 -17.79 -2.44
CA ASP A 242 3.90 -17.05 -1.55
C ASP A 242 4.60 -16.17 -0.52
N THR A 243 5.88 -16.44 -0.27
CA THR A 243 6.65 -15.81 0.80
C THR A 243 7.82 -15.01 0.25
N TYR A 244 9.04 -15.49 0.46
CA TYR A 244 10.28 -14.75 0.24
C TYR A 244 11.14 -15.38 -0.86
N GLY A 245 10.57 -16.28 -1.66
CA GLY A 245 11.18 -16.78 -2.89
C GLY A 245 12.48 -17.55 -2.69
N GLY A 246 12.61 -18.27 -1.56
CA GLY A 246 13.82 -19.02 -1.20
C GLY A 246 14.93 -18.16 -0.60
N TYR A 247 14.70 -16.87 -0.35
CA TYR A 247 15.71 -15.96 0.21
C TYR A 247 16.03 -16.22 1.69
N ILE A 248 15.06 -16.77 2.43
CA ILE A 248 15.14 -17.14 3.85
C ILE A 248 14.60 -18.55 4.08
N PRO A 249 14.81 -19.17 5.27
CA PRO A 249 14.14 -20.40 5.65
C PRO A 249 12.61 -20.28 5.58
N HIS A 250 11.93 -21.42 5.41
CA HIS A 250 10.47 -21.51 5.44
C HIS A 250 10.06 -22.64 6.38
N GLY A 251 9.00 -22.45 7.16
CA GLY A 251 8.58 -23.41 8.17
C GLY A 251 7.75 -24.59 7.67
N GLY A 252 7.33 -24.54 6.41
CA GLY A 252 6.68 -25.66 5.69
C GLY A 252 5.16 -25.56 5.56
N GLY A 253 4.50 -24.78 6.42
CA GLY A 253 3.05 -24.59 6.39
C GLY A 253 2.56 -23.80 5.16
N ALA A 254 1.57 -24.33 4.45
CA ALA A 254 0.84 -23.60 3.41
C ALA A 254 -0.18 -22.61 4.00
N PHE A 255 -0.58 -21.60 3.21
CA PHE A 255 -1.52 -20.56 3.64
C PHE A 255 -2.95 -20.80 3.13
N SER A 256 -3.14 -20.94 1.81
CA SER A 256 -4.47 -20.96 1.19
C SER A 256 -5.41 -22.03 1.72
N GLY A 257 -6.68 -21.68 1.88
CA GLY A 257 -7.73 -22.55 2.41
C GLY A 257 -7.79 -22.67 3.93
N LYS A 258 -6.85 -22.06 4.65
CA LYS A 258 -6.80 -22.10 6.12
C LYS A 258 -7.34 -20.83 6.75
N ASP A 259 -8.25 -20.93 7.71
CA ASP A 259 -8.67 -19.76 8.49
C ASP A 259 -7.57 -19.28 9.46
N ALA A 260 -7.78 -18.12 10.09
CA ALA A 260 -6.79 -17.45 10.92
C ALA A 260 -6.39 -18.22 12.19
N THR A 261 -7.16 -19.21 12.64
CA THR A 261 -6.79 -20.07 13.78
C THR A 261 -5.63 -21.00 13.47
N LYS A 262 -5.31 -21.21 12.18
CA LYS A 262 -4.18 -22.03 11.74
C LYS A 262 -2.93 -21.15 11.76
N VAL A 263 -2.06 -21.42 12.73
CA VAL A 263 -0.84 -20.65 12.98
C VAL A 263 0.07 -20.57 11.75
N ASP A 264 0.05 -21.58 10.86
CA ASP A 264 0.80 -21.56 9.59
C ASP A 264 0.59 -20.26 8.81
N ARG A 265 -0.64 -19.73 8.82
CA ARG A 265 -1.01 -18.49 8.17
C ARG A 265 -0.84 -17.29 9.10
N SER A 266 -1.53 -17.30 10.24
CA SER A 266 -1.62 -16.12 11.10
C SER A 266 -0.28 -15.76 11.77
N ALA A 267 0.50 -16.74 12.21
CA ALA A 267 1.81 -16.46 12.80
C ALA A 267 2.87 -16.12 11.75
N ALA A 268 2.78 -16.63 10.51
CA ALA A 268 3.62 -16.17 9.41
C ALA A 268 3.33 -14.71 9.06
N TYR A 269 2.06 -14.31 9.05
CA TYR A 269 1.65 -12.92 8.86
C TYR A 269 2.14 -12.02 10.00
N MET A 270 2.01 -12.46 11.26
CA MET A 270 2.56 -11.72 12.40
C MET A 270 4.08 -11.59 12.32
N ALA A 271 4.80 -12.66 11.96
CA ALA A 271 6.25 -12.59 11.81
C ALA A 271 6.66 -11.59 10.72
N ARG A 272 5.94 -11.55 9.58
CA ARG A 272 6.14 -10.52 8.54
C ARG A 272 5.90 -9.12 9.10
N TYR A 273 4.79 -8.91 9.79
CA TYR A 273 4.43 -7.63 10.39
C TYR A 273 5.53 -7.13 11.33
N LEU A 274 6.03 -7.98 12.23
CA LEU A 274 7.11 -7.62 13.15
C LEU A 274 8.41 -7.28 12.40
N ALA A 275 8.87 -8.15 11.50
CA ALA A 275 10.09 -7.92 10.73
C ALA A 275 10.02 -6.61 9.92
N LYS A 276 8.88 -6.35 9.27
CA LYS A 276 8.64 -5.14 8.48
C LYS A 276 8.68 -3.89 9.33
N ASN A 277 8.03 -3.89 10.49
CA ASN A 277 8.04 -2.74 11.41
C ASN A 277 9.42 -2.47 12.01
N ILE A 278 10.20 -3.51 12.31
CA ILE A 278 11.58 -3.38 12.80
C ILE A 278 12.46 -2.70 11.73
N VAL A 279 12.40 -3.17 10.48
CA VAL A 279 13.19 -2.58 9.38
C VAL A 279 12.72 -1.17 9.07
N PHE A 280 11.40 -0.93 9.00
CA PHE A 280 10.85 0.39 8.71
C PHE A 280 11.16 1.43 9.80
N ALA A 281 11.24 1.02 11.07
CA ALA A 281 11.67 1.88 12.17
C ALA A 281 13.16 2.30 12.09
N GLY A 282 13.94 1.73 11.16
CA GLY A 282 15.37 2.00 11.04
C GLY A 282 16.23 1.26 12.05
N LEU A 283 15.73 0.22 12.71
CA LEU A 283 16.52 -0.55 13.67
C LEU A 283 17.61 -1.40 13.00
N THR A 284 17.41 -1.78 11.74
CA THR A 284 18.31 -2.58 10.90
C THR A 284 17.88 -2.50 9.43
N GLU A 285 18.78 -2.77 8.49
CA GLU A 285 18.48 -2.87 7.06
C GLU A 285 17.76 -4.17 6.67
N ARG A 286 17.84 -5.20 7.53
CA ARG A 286 17.16 -6.48 7.32
C ARG A 286 16.90 -7.19 8.63
N CYS A 287 15.75 -7.86 8.71
CA CYS A 287 15.30 -8.55 9.90
C CYS A 287 14.59 -9.84 9.53
N LEU A 288 14.98 -10.94 10.18
CA LEU A 288 14.28 -12.21 10.19
C LEU A 288 13.62 -12.39 11.56
N VAL A 289 12.35 -12.73 11.57
CA VAL A 289 11.59 -13.09 12.76
C VAL A 289 11.18 -14.55 12.66
N GLN A 290 11.36 -15.32 13.73
CA GLN A 290 10.85 -16.68 13.85
C GLN A 290 9.84 -16.76 14.99
N LEU A 291 8.72 -17.43 14.75
CA LEU A 291 7.79 -17.90 15.77
C LEU A 291 7.65 -19.42 15.68
N SER A 292 7.41 -20.09 16.81
CA SER A 292 6.96 -21.48 16.83
C SER A 292 5.85 -21.71 17.84
N TYR A 293 4.97 -22.66 17.55
CA TYR A 293 3.87 -23.06 18.43
C TYR A 293 3.86 -24.58 18.61
N ALA A 294 3.33 -25.02 19.74
CA ALA A 294 2.98 -26.41 20.00
C ALA A 294 1.46 -26.54 20.05
N ILE A 295 0.95 -27.69 19.58
CA ILE A 295 -0.49 -27.99 19.59
C ILE A 295 -1.10 -27.80 20.99
N GLY A 296 -2.24 -27.10 21.06
CA GLY A 296 -2.96 -26.80 22.30
C GLY A 296 -2.35 -25.70 23.17
N ILE A 297 -1.19 -25.14 22.80
CA ILE A 297 -0.55 -24.03 23.52
C ILE A 297 -0.84 -22.71 22.81
N SER A 298 -1.37 -21.73 23.53
CA SER A 298 -1.76 -20.44 22.96
C SER A 298 -0.57 -19.52 22.71
N GLN A 299 0.44 -19.55 23.58
CA GLN A 299 1.65 -18.72 23.49
C GLN A 299 2.72 -19.39 22.62
N PRO A 300 3.60 -18.61 21.96
CA PRO A 300 4.70 -19.17 21.19
C PRO A 300 5.67 -19.93 22.10
N THR A 301 6.13 -21.10 21.65
CA THR A 301 7.18 -21.87 22.31
C THR A 301 8.57 -21.31 22.06
N SER A 302 8.74 -20.56 20.96
CA SER A 302 9.93 -19.77 20.69
C SER A 302 9.57 -18.50 19.90
N PHE A 303 10.29 -17.42 20.20
CA PHE A 303 10.28 -16.16 19.48
C PHE A 303 11.72 -15.64 19.40
N TYR A 304 12.24 -15.47 18.19
CA TYR A 304 13.59 -14.97 17.95
C TYR A 304 13.62 -13.95 16.81
N ILE A 305 14.57 -13.01 16.89
CA ILE A 305 14.79 -11.92 15.95
C ILE A 305 16.27 -11.98 15.54
N ASP A 306 16.55 -12.10 14.25
CA ASP A 306 17.90 -12.02 13.67
C ASP A 306 18.01 -10.79 12.77
N THR A 307 18.90 -9.89 13.12
CA THR A 307 19.22 -8.64 12.41
C THR A 307 20.50 -8.76 11.61
N PHE A 308 21.09 -9.97 11.55
CA PHE A 308 22.30 -10.31 10.82
C PHE A 308 23.52 -9.48 11.25
N GLY A 309 23.53 -9.01 12.51
CA GLY A 309 24.57 -8.15 13.08
C GLY A 309 24.59 -6.72 12.55
N MET A 310 23.49 -6.25 11.95
CA MET A 310 23.34 -4.90 11.37
C MET A 310 22.47 -3.98 12.25
N ASN A 311 22.24 -4.36 13.51
CA ASN A 311 21.31 -3.70 14.40
C ASN A 311 21.88 -2.47 15.09
N ALA A 312 21.07 -1.41 15.16
CA ALA A 312 21.32 -0.26 16.03
C ALA A 312 21.04 -0.56 17.51
N VAL A 313 20.15 -1.51 17.79
CA VAL A 313 19.69 -1.92 19.13
C VAL A 313 19.77 -3.42 19.27
N GLU A 314 20.23 -3.95 20.41
CA GLU A 314 20.33 -5.40 20.63
C GLU A 314 18.99 -6.13 20.39
N GLU A 315 19.05 -7.24 19.64
CA GLU A 315 17.90 -8.10 19.30
C GLU A 315 17.05 -8.48 20.53
N ARG A 316 17.72 -8.75 21.65
CA ARG A 316 17.08 -9.09 22.92
C ARG A 316 16.18 -7.96 23.42
N VAL A 317 16.62 -6.72 23.31
CA VAL A 317 15.85 -5.56 23.80
C VAL A 317 14.64 -5.29 22.91
N ILE A 318 14.81 -5.42 21.60
CA ILE A 318 13.69 -5.34 20.63
C ILE A 318 12.66 -6.44 20.94
N LYS A 319 13.12 -7.66 21.21
CA LYS A 319 12.26 -8.79 21.58
C LYS A 319 11.48 -8.51 22.87
N GLU A 320 12.15 -8.06 23.93
CA GLU A 320 11.52 -7.74 25.21
C GLU A 320 10.45 -6.65 25.07
N PHE A 321 10.71 -5.62 24.25
CA PHE A 321 9.71 -4.59 23.94
C PHE A 321 8.47 -5.16 23.25
N ILE A 322 8.66 -6.02 22.22
CA ILE A 322 7.55 -6.62 21.47
C ILE A 322 6.72 -7.53 22.38
N GLU A 323 7.35 -8.37 23.21
CA GLU A 323 6.65 -9.27 24.13
C GLU A 323 5.80 -8.51 25.17
N ASN A 324 6.21 -7.29 25.54
CA ASN A 324 5.46 -6.43 26.44
C ASN A 324 4.36 -5.61 25.74
N SER A 325 4.46 -5.43 24.41
CA SER A 325 3.59 -4.53 23.64
C SER A 325 2.51 -5.27 22.84
N ILE A 326 2.78 -6.50 22.40
CA ILE A 326 1.89 -7.28 21.52
C ILE A 326 1.64 -8.65 22.12
N ASP A 327 0.36 -9.01 22.24
CA ASP A 327 -0.04 -10.37 22.58
C ASP A 327 0.20 -11.31 21.39
N LEU A 328 1.30 -12.06 21.45
CA LEU A 328 1.67 -13.07 20.45
C LEU A 328 0.94 -14.41 20.63
N SER A 329 -0.08 -14.49 21.50
CA SER A 329 -0.93 -15.67 21.53
C SER A 329 -1.68 -15.85 20.21
N THR A 330 -2.14 -17.07 19.91
CA THR A 330 -2.94 -17.35 18.70
C THR A 330 -4.15 -16.41 18.56
N LYS A 331 -4.87 -16.14 19.66
CA LYS A 331 -6.00 -15.19 19.69
C LYS A 331 -5.52 -13.74 19.61
N GLY A 332 -4.42 -13.41 20.27
CA GLY A 332 -3.80 -12.08 20.23
C GLY A 332 -3.43 -11.66 18.81
N ILE A 333 -2.80 -12.56 18.04
CA ILE A 333 -2.45 -12.34 16.64
C ILE A 333 -3.68 -12.08 15.78
N ILE A 334 -4.70 -12.95 15.87
CA ILE A 334 -5.94 -12.82 15.09
C ILE A 334 -6.62 -11.48 15.36
N LYS A 335 -6.66 -11.07 16.64
CA LYS A 335 -7.23 -9.79 17.06
C LYS A 335 -6.41 -8.60 16.57
N HIS A 336 -5.10 -8.62 16.77
CA HIS A 336 -4.18 -7.54 16.41
C HIS A 336 -4.23 -7.25 14.90
N LEU A 337 -4.21 -8.30 14.09
CA LEU A 337 -4.25 -8.20 12.63
C LEU A 337 -5.67 -8.22 12.05
N SER A 338 -6.72 -8.33 12.88
CA SER A 338 -8.12 -8.36 12.45
C SER A 338 -8.42 -9.40 11.36
N LEU A 339 -7.94 -10.63 11.54
CA LEU A 339 -7.91 -11.67 10.50
C LEU A 339 -9.25 -12.41 10.26
N ASN A 340 -10.25 -12.23 11.12
CA ASN A 340 -11.57 -12.86 10.95
C ASN A 340 -12.44 -12.09 9.94
N ARG A 341 -11.95 -12.00 8.69
CA ARG A 341 -12.57 -11.26 7.58
C ARG A 341 -12.37 -11.99 6.25
N PRO A 342 -13.26 -11.80 5.25
CA PRO A 342 -13.14 -12.40 3.93
C PRO A 342 -12.14 -11.63 3.04
N ILE A 343 -10.84 -11.78 3.35
CA ILE A 343 -9.74 -11.02 2.73
C ILE A 343 -8.68 -11.91 2.06
N TYR A 344 -8.92 -13.21 1.90
CA TYR A 344 -7.87 -14.18 1.60
C TYR A 344 -7.70 -14.49 0.10
N LYS A 345 -8.76 -14.45 -0.73
CA LYS A 345 -8.66 -14.77 -2.18
C LYS A 345 -7.60 -13.92 -2.88
N ARG A 346 -7.48 -12.64 -2.51
CA ARG A 346 -6.48 -11.70 -3.07
C ARG A 346 -5.04 -12.01 -2.68
N THR A 347 -4.83 -12.85 -1.66
CA THR A 347 -3.50 -13.26 -1.19
C THR A 347 -2.92 -14.39 -2.02
N ALA A 348 -3.77 -15.25 -2.58
CA ALA A 348 -3.42 -16.51 -3.24
C ALA A 348 -2.53 -16.38 -4.48
N CYS A 349 -2.26 -15.17 -4.99
CA CYS A 349 -1.42 -14.93 -6.16
C CYS A 349 -0.48 -13.75 -5.95
N TYR A 350 0.71 -13.86 -6.55
CA TYR A 350 1.77 -12.84 -6.53
C TYR A 350 2.22 -12.44 -5.11
N GLY A 351 2.37 -13.44 -4.24
CA GLY A 351 2.89 -13.27 -2.88
C GLY A 351 1.83 -12.83 -1.88
N HIS A 352 1.94 -13.32 -0.64
CA HIS A 352 1.15 -12.85 0.49
C HIS A 352 1.71 -11.57 1.10
N PHE A 353 2.98 -11.25 0.80
CA PHE A 353 3.74 -10.16 1.39
C PHE A 353 4.17 -9.12 0.35
N GLY A 354 4.55 -7.94 0.83
CA GLY A 354 5.00 -6.83 -0.03
C GLY A 354 3.89 -6.14 -0.83
N LYS A 355 2.64 -6.26 -0.36
CA LYS A 355 1.47 -5.53 -0.86
C LYS A 355 1.10 -4.42 0.12
N GLU A 356 0.32 -3.45 -0.32
CA GLU A 356 -0.14 -2.39 0.58
C GLU A 356 -1.25 -2.89 1.49
N SER A 357 -1.26 -2.40 2.74
CA SER A 357 -2.40 -2.61 3.64
C SER A 357 -3.61 -1.82 3.15
N GLU A 358 -4.77 -2.45 3.20
CA GLU A 358 -6.04 -1.90 2.70
C GLU A 358 -7.02 -1.60 3.85
N ASN A 359 -7.98 -0.70 3.60
CA ASN A 359 -8.93 -0.22 4.62
C ASN A 359 -9.93 -1.29 5.09
N ASP A 360 -10.20 -2.30 4.26
CA ASP A 360 -11.05 -3.44 4.63
C ASP A 360 -10.32 -4.47 5.52
N GLY A 361 -9.02 -4.25 5.78
CA GLY A 361 -8.14 -5.16 6.52
C GLY A 361 -7.33 -6.10 5.62
N GLY A 362 -7.50 -6.01 4.29
CA GLY A 362 -6.62 -6.69 3.33
C GLY A 362 -5.15 -6.38 3.63
N PHE A 363 -4.33 -7.43 3.73
CA PHE A 363 -2.89 -7.31 4.02
C PHE A 363 -2.57 -6.50 5.28
N SER A 364 -3.39 -6.58 6.34
CA SER A 364 -3.16 -5.86 7.61
C SER A 364 -1.78 -6.08 8.22
N TRP A 365 -1.14 -7.21 7.95
CA TRP A 365 0.24 -7.53 8.35
C TRP A 365 1.32 -6.73 7.61
N GLU A 366 0.96 -6.01 6.55
CA GLU A 366 1.86 -5.08 5.85
C GLU A 366 1.81 -3.67 6.45
N SER A 367 0.95 -3.42 7.44
CA SER A 367 0.89 -2.16 8.18
C SER A 367 2.19 -1.89 8.95
N MET A 368 2.62 -0.62 8.96
CA MET A 368 3.85 -0.17 9.60
C MET A 368 3.57 0.64 10.88
N ASN A 369 2.42 0.42 11.52
CA ASN A 369 2.00 1.23 12.68
C ASN A 369 2.81 0.98 13.97
N LEU A 370 3.42 -0.19 14.15
CA LEU A 370 4.30 -0.49 15.31
C LEU A 370 5.62 0.28 15.23
N SER A 371 6.07 0.66 14.03
CA SER A 371 7.33 1.37 13.83
C SER A 371 7.44 2.67 14.62
N ALA A 372 6.34 3.40 14.80
CA ALA A 372 6.30 4.65 15.56
C ALA A 372 6.58 4.42 17.05
N ASP A 373 6.07 3.32 17.61
CA ASP A 373 6.30 2.97 19.01
C ASP A 373 7.73 2.46 19.21
N LEU A 374 8.26 1.68 18.26
CA LEU A 374 9.68 1.27 18.24
C LEU A 374 10.63 2.48 18.18
N CYS A 375 10.34 3.46 17.32
CA CYS A 375 11.15 4.68 17.23
C CYS A 375 11.13 5.46 18.54
N ARG A 376 9.95 5.59 19.17
CA ARG A 376 9.79 6.28 20.45
C ARG A 376 10.56 5.59 21.57
N GLU A 377 10.44 4.27 21.69
CA GLU A 377 11.10 3.49 22.73
C GLU A 377 12.62 3.59 22.64
N PHE A 378 13.16 3.42 21.44
CA PHE A 378 14.62 3.36 21.25
C PHE A 378 15.25 4.71 20.95
N ASN A 379 14.49 5.80 21.06
CA ASN A 379 14.91 7.17 20.76
C ASN A 379 15.63 7.25 19.41
N ILE A 380 15.13 6.48 18.44
CA ILE A 380 15.59 6.53 17.07
C ILE A 380 14.87 7.73 16.48
N GLU A 381 15.64 8.78 16.18
CA GLU A 381 15.21 9.76 15.19
C GLU A 381 14.86 8.93 13.97
N VAL A 382 13.56 8.83 13.64
CA VAL A 382 13.03 8.04 12.53
C VAL A 382 14.05 8.13 11.42
N MET A 383 14.76 7.03 11.12
CA MET A 383 15.86 7.12 10.17
C MET A 383 15.28 7.63 8.86
N ILE A 384 15.57 8.89 8.59
CA ILE A 384 15.28 9.61 7.35
C ILE A 384 16.01 8.96 6.16
N ILE A 385 16.71 7.83 6.37
CA ILE A 385 17.26 7.01 5.30
C ILE A 385 16.14 6.41 4.43
N ILE A 386 14.95 6.14 4.98
CA ILE A 386 13.79 5.81 4.14
C ILE A 386 13.04 7.08 3.75
N PHE A 387 13.02 8.16 4.54
CA PHE A 387 12.33 9.41 4.16
C PHE A 387 12.97 10.14 2.96
N SER A 388 14.26 9.93 2.68
CA SER A 388 14.88 10.33 1.40
C SER A 388 14.25 9.62 0.20
N PHE A 389 13.76 8.39 0.38
CA PHE A 389 12.96 7.68 -0.61
C PHE A 389 11.45 7.96 -0.43
N TYR A 390 10.96 8.16 0.79
CA TYR A 390 9.55 8.30 1.15
C TYR A 390 8.99 9.69 0.81
N CYS A 391 9.82 10.73 0.77
CA CYS A 391 9.45 12.04 0.23
C CYS A 391 9.54 12.09 -1.31
N GLU A 392 10.32 11.22 -1.96
CA GLU A 392 10.37 11.14 -3.43
C GLU A 392 9.45 10.05 -4.01
N ALA A 393 9.04 9.07 -3.19
CA ALA A 393 8.17 7.94 -3.49
C ALA A 393 7.73 7.31 -2.14
N HIS A 394 6.63 7.68 -1.48
CA HIS A 394 5.31 7.25 -1.90
C HIS A 394 4.27 7.44 -0.77
N LYS A 395 3.25 8.25 -1.04
CA LYS A 395 1.80 8.02 -0.77
C LYS A 395 0.93 9.30 -0.87
N VAL A 396 1.20 10.09 -1.91
CA VAL A 396 0.14 10.61 -2.80
C VAL A 396 0.39 10.16 -4.26
N TYR A 397 1.37 9.28 -4.55
CA TYR A 397 2.01 9.25 -5.87
C TYR A 397 1.92 7.99 -6.75
N ASN A 398 1.20 6.91 -6.39
CA ASN A 398 1.27 5.63 -7.18
C ASN A 398 -0.07 5.21 -7.77
N GLU A 399 -1.07 6.09 -7.74
CA GLU A 399 -2.18 6.06 -8.71
C GLU A 399 -2.46 7.43 -9.34
N ILE A 400 -1.58 8.42 -9.13
CA ILE A 400 -1.68 9.75 -9.73
C ILE A 400 -0.41 10.09 -10.53
N GLU A 401 -0.05 9.24 -11.49
CA GLU A 401 0.33 9.77 -12.82
C GLU A 401 -0.94 10.31 -13.50
N GLY A 402 -1.52 11.33 -12.87
CA GLY A 402 -2.69 12.06 -13.34
C GLY A 402 -2.22 13.35 -13.99
N GLU A 403 -2.82 13.69 -15.12
CA GLU A 403 -2.62 14.94 -15.85
C GLU A 403 -2.72 16.19 -14.92
N LEU A 404 -3.55 16.14 -13.88
CA LEU A 404 -3.68 17.19 -12.86
C LEU A 404 -2.42 17.39 -12.00
N TYR A 405 -1.76 16.29 -11.59
CA TYR A 405 -0.54 16.37 -10.80
C TYR A 405 0.60 16.99 -11.61
N ASN A 406 0.73 16.59 -12.88
CA ASN A 406 1.71 17.18 -13.79
C ASN A 406 1.49 18.70 -13.93
N VAL A 407 0.24 19.14 -14.08
CA VAL A 407 -0.08 20.57 -14.11
C VAL A 407 0.34 21.29 -12.83
N ILE A 408 0.04 20.75 -11.65
CA ILE A 408 0.29 21.48 -10.39
C ILE A 408 1.76 21.40 -9.96
N VAL A 409 2.38 20.22 -9.98
CA VAL A 409 3.71 20.05 -9.39
C VAL A 409 4.84 20.15 -10.40
N LYS A 410 4.60 19.82 -11.67
CA LYS A 410 5.64 19.93 -12.70
C LYS A 410 5.60 21.30 -13.37
N GLU A 411 4.43 21.73 -13.85
CA GLU A 411 4.31 22.97 -14.63
C GLU A 411 4.28 24.25 -13.78
N LEU A 412 3.93 24.17 -12.49
CA LEU A 412 3.99 25.29 -11.53
C LEU A 412 5.07 25.10 -10.45
N SER A 413 6.07 24.25 -10.74
CA SER A 413 7.20 23.97 -9.84
C SER A 413 7.95 25.23 -9.41
N ASP A 414 8.07 26.20 -10.31
CA ASP A 414 8.71 27.49 -10.05
C ASP A 414 8.03 28.27 -8.92
N LEU A 415 6.69 28.28 -8.86
CA LEU A 415 5.93 28.93 -7.79
C LEU A 415 6.04 28.15 -6.47
N ILE A 416 6.02 26.81 -6.54
CA ILE A 416 6.18 25.96 -5.36
C ILE A 416 7.56 26.14 -4.73
N ASP A 417 8.61 26.18 -5.54
CA ASP A 417 9.97 26.39 -5.06
C ASP A 417 10.16 27.81 -4.52
N ARG A 418 9.55 28.82 -5.14
CA ARG A 418 9.48 30.18 -4.57
C ARG A 418 8.81 30.20 -3.19
N MET A 419 7.77 29.41 -2.97
CA MET A 419 7.15 29.29 -1.64
C MET A 419 8.11 28.62 -0.65
N LYS A 420 8.71 27.48 -0.98
CA LYS A 420 9.67 26.78 -0.10
C LYS A 420 10.85 27.67 0.32
N GLU A 421 11.35 28.48 -0.62
CA GLU A 421 12.48 29.39 -0.41
C GLU A 421 12.06 30.75 0.17
N HIS A 422 10.76 30.99 0.36
CA HIS A 422 10.27 32.27 0.84
C HIS A 422 10.81 32.57 2.25
N PRO A 423 11.34 33.79 2.53
CA PRO A 423 11.96 34.11 3.82
C PRO A 423 11.09 33.83 5.04
N PHE A 424 9.76 33.99 4.91
CA PHE A 424 8.81 33.61 5.96
C PHE A 424 8.98 32.16 6.40
N TYR A 425 8.93 31.21 5.45
CA TYR A 425 9.02 29.79 5.75
C TYR A 425 10.44 29.37 6.13
N VAL A 426 11.46 29.94 5.48
CA VAL A 426 12.86 29.68 5.84
C VAL A 426 13.14 30.07 7.30
N GLU A 427 12.68 31.25 7.73
CA GLU A 427 12.84 31.68 9.12
C GLU A 427 11.94 30.91 10.09
N LEU A 428 10.72 30.54 9.68
CA LEU A 428 9.81 29.73 10.49
C LEU A 428 10.43 28.35 10.75
N MET A 429 10.98 27.73 9.72
CA MET A 429 11.69 26.45 9.74
C MET A 429 12.93 26.52 10.63
N ASN A 430 13.69 27.60 10.57
CA ASN A 430 14.86 27.81 11.43
C ASN A 430 14.50 28.23 12.87
N GLY A 431 13.22 28.48 13.16
CA GLY A 431 12.76 28.99 14.46
C GLY A 431 13.11 30.46 14.72
N THR A 432 13.63 31.16 13.71
CA THR A 432 14.14 32.54 13.80
C THR A 432 13.11 33.60 13.41
N LEU A 433 11.96 33.21 12.84
CA LEU A 433 10.93 34.15 12.42
C LEU A 433 10.51 35.06 13.59
N ASP A 434 10.21 36.32 13.27
CA ASP A 434 9.64 37.23 14.26
C ASP A 434 8.24 36.73 14.68
N TYR A 435 7.98 36.70 15.98
CA TYR A 435 6.74 36.12 16.50
C TYR A 435 5.51 36.95 16.13
N LYS A 436 5.65 38.27 15.90
CA LYS A 436 4.52 39.11 15.46
C LYS A 436 4.12 38.80 14.03
N ARG A 437 5.09 38.56 13.15
CA ARG A 437 4.85 38.08 11.77
C ARG A 437 4.11 36.76 11.76
N PHE A 438 4.56 35.81 12.59
CA PHE A 438 3.87 34.54 12.75
C PHE A 438 2.44 34.70 13.29
N LYS A 439 2.24 35.52 14.33
CA LYS A 439 0.90 35.82 14.86
C LYS A 439 -0.01 36.46 13.80
N PHE A 440 0.50 37.38 13.00
CA PHE A 440 -0.26 37.99 11.89
C PHE A 440 -0.68 36.93 10.86
N TYR A 441 0.25 36.08 10.42
CA TYR A 441 -0.05 34.98 9.51
C TYR A 441 -1.14 34.06 10.08
N LEU A 442 -0.93 33.58 11.32
CA LEU A 442 -1.85 32.73 12.05
C LEU A 442 -3.25 33.37 12.17
N GLN A 443 -3.29 34.68 12.44
CA GLN A 443 -4.53 35.45 12.53
C GLN A 443 -5.30 35.46 11.20
N GLN A 444 -4.60 35.68 10.09
CA GLN A 444 -5.22 35.79 8.77
C GLN A 444 -5.62 34.42 8.20
N ASP A 445 -4.78 33.40 8.38
CA ASP A 445 -5.06 32.02 7.97
C ASP A 445 -6.30 31.47 8.69
N PHE A 446 -6.39 31.70 10.01
CA PHE A 446 -7.58 31.34 10.81
C PHE A 446 -8.85 32.02 10.29
N LEU A 447 -8.80 33.30 9.93
CA LEU A 447 -9.95 34.04 9.39
C LEU A 447 -10.34 33.56 7.99
N GLY A 448 -9.37 33.14 7.18
CA GLY A 448 -9.58 32.66 5.82
C GLY A 448 -10.25 31.28 5.76
N SER A 449 -9.88 30.38 6.68
CA SER A 449 -10.38 29.00 6.73
C SER A 449 -11.92 28.86 6.71
N VAL A 450 -12.64 29.82 7.33
CA VAL A 450 -14.11 29.83 7.38
C VAL A 450 -14.72 30.03 5.99
N ASP A 451 -14.12 30.90 5.18
CA ASP A 451 -14.63 31.15 3.83
C ASP A 451 -14.25 29.99 2.89
N CYS A 452 -13.13 29.32 3.13
CA CYS A 452 -12.82 28.06 2.44
C CYS A 452 -13.87 26.98 2.73
N ALA A 453 -14.29 26.80 3.98
CA ALA A 453 -15.37 25.86 4.31
C ALA A 453 -16.71 26.24 3.65
N ARG A 454 -17.04 27.54 3.60
CA ARG A 454 -18.24 28.04 2.91
C ARG A 454 -18.21 27.75 1.42
N ALA A 455 -17.07 27.96 0.75
CA ALA A 455 -16.92 27.66 -0.67
C ALA A 455 -17.21 26.19 -0.97
N HIS A 456 -16.71 25.25 -0.17
CA HIS A 456 -17.01 23.81 -0.33
C HIS A 456 -18.50 23.49 -0.17
N LEU A 457 -19.19 24.14 0.78
CA LEU A 457 -20.64 23.99 0.93
C LEU A 457 -21.43 24.56 -0.26
N VAL A 458 -20.99 25.69 -0.82
CA VAL A 458 -21.56 26.25 -2.06
C VAL A 458 -21.36 25.30 -3.24
N VAL A 459 -20.17 24.68 -3.35
CA VAL A 459 -19.89 23.66 -4.38
C VAL A 459 -20.78 22.43 -4.18
N ALA A 460 -20.92 21.94 -2.95
CA ALA A 460 -21.78 20.80 -2.63
C ALA A 460 -23.24 21.04 -3.08
N ALA A 461 -23.74 22.27 -2.90
CA ALA A 461 -25.08 22.65 -3.34
C ALA A 461 -25.27 22.68 -4.88
N LYS A 462 -24.18 22.68 -5.66
CA LYS A 462 -24.19 22.68 -7.13
C LYS A 462 -24.08 21.27 -7.73
N VAL A 463 -23.87 20.26 -6.89
CA VAL A 463 -23.70 18.86 -7.30
C VAL A 463 -25.02 18.10 -7.15
N ASN A 464 -25.31 17.20 -8.10
CA ASN A 464 -26.55 16.42 -8.13
C ASN A 464 -26.36 14.94 -7.71
N ASP A 465 -25.12 14.55 -7.38
CA ASP A 465 -24.74 13.19 -6.99
C ASP A 465 -24.59 13.08 -5.46
N VAL A 466 -25.33 12.15 -4.85
CA VAL A 466 -25.40 12.01 -3.37
C VAL A 466 -24.06 11.62 -2.76
N GLU A 467 -23.28 10.77 -3.45
CA GLU A 467 -21.95 10.37 -3.00
C GLU A 467 -21.02 11.59 -2.95
N THR A 468 -20.92 12.35 -4.04
CA THR A 468 -20.08 13.55 -4.13
C THR A 468 -20.55 14.64 -3.16
N ILE A 469 -21.87 14.82 -2.96
CA ILE A 469 -22.41 15.74 -1.95
C ILE A 469 -21.94 15.33 -0.54
N SER A 470 -22.03 14.05 -0.18
CA SER A 470 -21.60 13.56 1.14
C SER A 470 -20.11 13.83 1.37
N ARG A 471 -19.29 13.52 0.37
CA ARG A 471 -17.85 13.71 0.43
C ARG A 471 -17.46 15.19 0.54
N LEU A 472 -18.10 16.08 -0.22
CA LEU A 472 -17.89 17.52 -0.10
C LEU A 472 -18.33 18.09 1.25
N ILE A 473 -19.39 17.53 1.84
CA ILE A 473 -19.81 17.87 3.20
C ILE A 473 -18.75 17.42 4.20
N ASP A 474 -18.15 16.25 4.03
CA ASP A 474 -17.10 15.76 4.92
C ASP A 474 -15.79 16.56 4.79
N ILE A 475 -15.44 17.03 3.60
CA ILE A 475 -14.34 18.00 3.40
C ILE A 475 -14.64 19.32 4.14
N ALA A 476 -15.87 19.84 4.01
CA ALA A 476 -16.27 21.06 4.71
C ALA A 476 -16.23 20.88 6.24
N LYS A 477 -16.67 19.73 6.76
CA LYS A 477 -16.54 19.37 8.18
C LYS A 477 -15.08 19.28 8.60
N GLY A 478 -14.22 18.65 7.80
CA GLY A 478 -12.79 18.55 8.07
C GLY A 478 -12.13 19.93 8.24
N ALA A 479 -12.52 20.92 7.42
CA ALA A 479 -12.07 22.30 7.57
C ALA A 479 -12.55 22.94 8.89
N PHE A 480 -13.78 22.65 9.34
CA PHE A 480 -14.28 23.08 10.65
C PHE A 480 -13.57 22.38 11.81
N ASP A 481 -13.35 21.08 11.72
CA ASP A 481 -12.68 20.28 12.74
C ASP A 481 -11.21 20.71 12.89
N PHE A 482 -10.52 20.95 11.78
CA PHE A 482 -9.20 21.55 11.77
C PHE A 482 -9.22 22.91 12.47
N ARG A 483 -10.18 23.78 12.14
CA ARG A 483 -10.33 25.08 12.79
C ARG A 483 -10.56 24.96 14.29
N GLU A 484 -11.34 24.00 14.78
CA GLU A 484 -11.54 23.80 16.23
C GLU A 484 -10.26 23.33 16.94
N GLN A 485 -9.49 22.44 16.31
CA GLN A 485 -8.16 22.06 16.83
C GLN A 485 -7.20 23.25 16.83
N TYR A 486 -7.27 24.07 15.78
CA TYR A 486 -6.48 25.27 15.59
C TYR A 486 -6.87 26.40 16.56
N LYS A 487 -8.15 26.49 16.92
CA LYS A 487 -8.71 27.49 17.83
C LYS A 487 -8.05 27.48 19.20
N LYS A 488 -7.74 26.29 19.74
CA LYS A 488 -7.01 26.18 21.01
C LYS A 488 -5.60 26.75 20.90
N TYR A 489 -4.88 26.48 19.81
CA TYR A 489 -3.54 27.04 19.57
C TYR A 489 -3.59 28.55 19.29
N PHE A 490 -4.65 29.00 18.61
CA PHE A 490 -4.93 30.39 18.30
C PHE A 490 -5.21 31.22 19.57
N GLU A 491 -6.02 30.69 20.48
CA GLU A 491 -6.27 31.27 21.81
C GLU A 491 -5.01 31.26 22.68
N ASP A 492 -4.23 30.16 22.67
CA ASP A 492 -2.92 30.08 23.34
C ASP A 492 -1.93 31.16 22.82
N CYS A 493 -2.16 31.72 21.63
CA CYS A 493 -1.38 32.79 21.03
C CYS A 493 -1.97 34.19 21.27
N ASP A 494 -2.95 34.37 22.16
CA ASP A 494 -3.65 35.64 22.44
C ASP A 494 -4.27 36.29 21.18
N LEU A 495 -4.79 35.48 20.25
CA LEU A 495 -5.44 35.97 19.03
C LEU A 495 -6.97 35.95 19.17
N SER A 496 -7.66 36.78 18.38
CA SER A 496 -9.13 36.88 18.40
C SER A 496 -9.73 36.78 17.00
N ASP A 497 -10.92 36.22 16.87
CA ASP A 497 -11.61 36.12 15.57
C ASP A 497 -12.29 37.44 15.14
N ASN A 498 -12.24 38.48 15.98
CA ASN A 498 -12.80 39.81 15.73
C ASN A 498 -11.81 40.74 15.02
N HIS A 499 -11.16 40.26 13.96
CA HIS A 499 -10.25 41.03 13.11
C HIS A 499 -10.73 41.05 11.67
N LYS A 500 -10.42 42.14 10.95
CA LYS A 500 -10.64 42.21 9.52
C LYS A 500 -9.57 41.38 8.79
N LYS A 501 -10.00 40.70 7.73
CA LYS A 501 -9.08 40.09 6.77
C LYS A 501 -8.18 41.15 6.15
N SER A 502 -6.92 40.81 5.96
CA SER A 502 -5.94 41.61 5.24
C SER A 502 -6.26 41.60 3.75
N ARG A 503 -5.57 42.44 2.97
CA ARG A 503 -5.86 42.53 1.53
C ARG A 503 -5.49 41.24 0.81
N ALA A 504 -4.36 40.61 1.15
CA ALA A 504 -3.97 39.36 0.53
C ALA A 504 -4.87 38.21 0.98
N CYS A 505 -5.20 38.12 2.28
CA CYS A 505 -6.15 37.12 2.78
C CYS A 505 -7.52 37.24 2.08
N SER A 506 -8.07 38.45 1.97
CA SER A 506 -9.30 38.70 1.20
C SER A 506 -9.16 38.27 -0.25
N ALA A 507 -8.05 38.60 -0.93
CA ALA A 507 -7.85 38.21 -2.31
C ALA A 507 -7.85 36.68 -2.52
N CYS A 508 -7.19 35.92 -1.64
CA CYS A 508 -7.19 34.45 -1.68
C CYS A 508 -8.61 33.89 -1.52
N VAL A 509 -9.33 34.29 -0.48
CA VAL A 509 -10.67 33.73 -0.21
C VAL A 509 -11.73 34.24 -1.17
N ASP A 510 -11.62 35.47 -1.67
CA ASP A 510 -12.55 36.04 -2.65
C ASP A 510 -12.41 35.33 -4.00
N LEU A 511 -11.18 34.94 -4.40
CA LEU A 511 -10.99 34.09 -5.59
C LEU A 511 -11.68 32.74 -5.42
N PHE A 512 -11.52 32.11 -4.26
CA PHE A 512 -12.10 30.80 -4.00
C PHE A 512 -13.63 30.84 -3.89
N MET A 513 -14.18 31.84 -3.21
CA MET A 513 -15.62 32.07 -3.15
C MET A 513 -16.20 32.44 -4.52
N SER A 514 -15.53 33.31 -5.29
CA SER A 514 -15.97 33.71 -6.63
C SER A 514 -16.03 32.52 -7.58
N THR A 515 -15.02 31.66 -7.58
CA THR A 515 -15.03 30.41 -8.37
C THR A 515 -16.13 29.47 -7.90
N ALA A 516 -16.32 29.28 -6.59
CA ALA A 516 -17.41 28.48 -6.05
C ALA A 516 -18.80 28.94 -6.54
N TYR A 517 -19.02 30.26 -6.62
CA TYR A 517 -20.28 30.82 -7.13
C TYR A 517 -20.42 30.70 -8.65
N HIS A 518 -19.40 31.11 -9.40
CA HIS A 518 -19.55 31.39 -10.83
C HIS A 518 -18.99 30.32 -11.78
N ASN A 519 -18.06 29.49 -11.31
CA ASN A 519 -17.34 28.52 -12.14
C ASN A 519 -17.93 27.11 -12.01
N SER A 520 -17.41 26.16 -12.77
CA SER A 520 -17.76 24.74 -12.63
C SER A 520 -17.31 24.17 -11.28
N VAL A 521 -17.93 23.05 -10.88
CA VAL A 521 -17.52 22.27 -9.71
C VAL A 521 -16.06 21.84 -9.85
N THR A 522 -15.65 21.40 -11.03
CA THR A 522 -14.28 20.97 -11.34
C THR A 522 -13.28 22.11 -11.14
N GLU A 523 -13.52 23.29 -11.72
CA GLU A 523 -12.63 24.45 -11.58
C GLU A 523 -12.44 24.85 -10.12
N THR A 524 -13.51 24.82 -9.32
CA THR A 524 -13.43 25.19 -7.90
C THR A 524 -12.67 24.16 -7.08
N LEU A 525 -12.93 22.87 -7.27
CA LEU A 525 -12.26 21.80 -6.52
C LEU A 525 -10.78 21.68 -6.89
N VAL A 526 -10.42 21.97 -8.14
CA VAL A 526 -9.01 22.00 -8.53
C VAL A 526 -8.28 23.18 -7.92
N LEU A 527 -8.90 24.37 -7.85
CA LEU A 527 -8.31 25.52 -7.15
C LEU A 527 -8.08 25.17 -5.66
N SER A 528 -9.07 24.56 -5.01
CA SER A 528 -8.95 24.04 -3.64
C SER A 528 -7.78 23.06 -3.51
N TYR A 529 -7.73 22.05 -4.39
CA TYR A 529 -6.67 21.05 -4.41
C TYR A 529 -5.29 21.69 -4.57
N SER A 530 -5.11 22.69 -5.44
CA SER A 530 -3.81 23.37 -5.59
C SER A 530 -3.36 24.09 -4.32
N SER A 531 -4.27 24.76 -3.60
CA SER A 531 -3.93 25.40 -2.32
C SER A 531 -3.59 24.37 -1.24
N PHE A 532 -4.39 23.32 -1.07
CA PHE A 532 -4.17 22.31 -0.02
C PHE A 532 -2.95 21.42 -0.29
N SER A 533 -2.77 20.96 -1.52
CA SER A 533 -1.65 20.08 -1.88
C SER A 533 -0.32 20.81 -1.83
N VAL A 534 -0.24 22.05 -2.33
CA VAL A 534 1.00 22.84 -2.24
C VAL A 534 1.30 23.22 -0.80
N TYR A 535 0.28 23.56 -0.01
CA TYR A 535 0.46 23.77 1.43
C TYR A 535 1.06 22.54 2.11
N GLN A 536 0.53 21.34 1.84
CA GLN A 536 1.08 20.09 2.39
C GLN A 536 2.52 19.84 1.92
N ILE A 537 2.82 20.05 0.63
CA ILE A 537 4.19 19.92 0.07
C ILE A 537 5.17 20.82 0.84
N VAL A 538 4.81 22.07 1.10
CA VAL A 538 5.66 23.03 1.80
C VAL A 538 5.80 22.68 3.29
N ILE A 539 4.72 22.29 3.97
CA ILE A 539 4.77 21.86 5.38
C ILE A 539 5.62 20.60 5.55
N CYS A 540 5.46 19.60 4.69
CA CYS A 540 6.27 18.38 4.72
C CYS A 540 7.75 18.69 4.46
N HIS A 541 8.04 19.58 3.50
CA HIS A 541 9.40 20.05 3.26
C HIS A 541 10.02 20.69 4.52
N MET A 542 9.32 21.61 5.18
CA MET A 542 9.80 22.24 6.41
C MET A 542 10.00 21.24 7.55
N ALA A 543 9.06 20.32 7.75
CA ALA A 543 9.15 19.28 8.78
C ALA A 543 10.38 18.39 8.54
N ASN A 544 10.63 18.02 7.29
CA ASN A 544 11.80 17.25 6.89
C ASN A 544 13.11 18.02 7.13
N GLU A 545 13.18 19.30 6.74
CA GLU A 545 14.35 20.15 6.91
C GLU A 545 14.67 20.43 8.39
N ILE A 546 13.66 20.68 9.23
CA ILE A 546 13.83 20.85 10.69
C ILE A 546 14.48 19.62 11.30
N THR A 547 14.04 18.44 10.84
CA THR A 547 14.52 17.16 11.34
C THR A 547 15.93 16.89 10.83
N THR A 548 16.17 17.08 9.53
CA THR A 548 17.48 16.87 8.87
C THR A 548 18.56 17.81 9.39
N LYS A 549 18.23 19.09 9.66
CA LYS A 549 19.16 20.08 10.21
C LYS A 549 19.32 19.98 11.73
N GLY A 550 18.61 19.07 12.40
CA GLY A 550 18.70 18.86 13.84
C GLY A 550 18.32 20.10 14.66
N ILE A 551 17.31 20.86 14.21
CA ILE A 551 16.93 22.14 14.82
C ILE A 551 16.20 21.88 16.15
N LYS A 552 16.96 21.79 17.23
CA LYS A 552 16.45 21.62 18.59
C LYS A 552 15.90 22.96 19.10
N ASN A 553 14.63 22.97 19.53
CA ASN A 553 13.89 24.14 20.08
C ASN A 553 13.27 25.12 19.06
N ASN A 554 12.72 24.62 17.94
CA ASN A 554 11.87 25.45 17.10
C ASN A 554 10.55 25.81 17.84
N LYS A 555 10.37 27.09 18.17
CA LYS A 555 9.18 27.62 18.88
C LYS A 555 7.86 27.47 18.11
N TYR A 556 7.92 27.19 16.81
CA TYR A 556 6.77 26.95 15.93
C TYR A 556 6.46 25.46 15.74
N LYS A 557 7.26 24.55 16.31
CA LYS A 557 7.13 23.10 16.12
C LYS A 557 5.71 22.59 16.38
N ARG A 558 5.07 23.06 17.46
CA ARG A 558 3.68 22.68 17.78
C ARG A 558 2.70 23.02 16.65
N TRP A 559 2.88 24.15 15.97
CA TRP A 559 2.05 24.53 14.82
C TRP A 559 2.33 23.64 13.61
N ILE A 560 3.61 23.41 13.31
CA ILE A 560 4.04 22.54 12.20
C ILE A 560 3.50 21.12 12.39
N ASP A 561 3.57 20.57 13.61
CA ASP A 561 3.06 19.25 13.94
C ASP A 561 1.52 19.16 13.79
N ILE A 562 0.78 20.25 14.08
CA ILE A 562 -0.68 20.32 13.84
C ILE A 562 -0.98 20.32 12.33
N CYS A 563 -0.24 21.10 11.55
CA CYS A 563 -0.39 21.17 10.10
C CYS A 563 0.07 19.89 9.38
N ASN A 564 0.92 19.07 10.01
CA ASN A 564 1.37 17.76 9.53
C ASN A 564 0.67 16.59 10.24
N SER A 565 -0.55 16.82 10.74
CA SER A 565 -1.32 15.80 11.46
C SER A 565 -2.12 14.90 10.51
N LYS A 566 -2.42 13.68 10.96
CA LYS A 566 -3.25 12.71 10.23
C LYS A 566 -4.63 13.26 9.80
N GLY A 567 -5.16 14.24 10.52
CA GLY A 567 -6.42 14.89 10.17
C GLY A 567 -6.31 15.72 8.90
N MET A 568 -5.17 16.40 8.70
CA MET A 568 -4.89 17.16 7.48
C MET A 568 -4.68 16.22 6.28
N ASP A 569 -3.95 15.13 6.48
CA ASP A 569 -3.71 14.12 5.43
C ASP A 569 -5.01 13.55 4.87
N ALA A 570 -5.96 13.20 5.74
CA ALA A 570 -7.26 12.67 5.34
C ALA A 570 -8.08 13.67 4.49
N VAL A 571 -8.01 14.97 4.81
CA VAL A 571 -8.69 16.02 4.02
C VAL A 571 -8.05 16.17 2.65
N VAL A 572 -6.71 16.16 2.57
CA VAL A 572 -5.99 16.28 1.29
C VAL A 572 -6.22 15.06 0.40
N GLU A 573 -6.19 13.85 0.96
CA GLU A 573 -6.51 12.61 0.24
C GLU A 573 -7.91 12.66 -0.37
N GLU A 574 -8.90 13.10 0.41
CA GLU A 574 -10.30 13.16 -0.02
C GLU A 574 -10.52 14.21 -1.13
N VAL A 575 -9.92 15.40 -0.99
CA VAL A 575 -9.93 16.43 -2.03
C VAL A 575 -9.22 15.92 -3.30
N SER A 576 -8.09 15.22 -3.15
CA SER A 576 -7.29 14.68 -4.25
C SER A 576 -8.07 13.68 -5.09
N ASP A 577 -8.77 12.73 -4.46
CA ASP A 577 -9.52 11.70 -5.17
C ASP A 577 -10.71 12.27 -5.97
N ILE A 578 -11.51 13.14 -5.37
CA ILE A 578 -12.65 13.77 -6.06
C ILE A 578 -12.14 14.62 -7.23
N THR A 579 -11.12 15.42 -6.99
CA THR A 579 -10.60 16.37 -7.97
C THR A 579 -9.95 15.66 -9.15
N SER A 580 -9.16 14.60 -8.89
CA SER A 580 -8.53 13.80 -9.95
C SER A 580 -9.55 13.14 -10.87
N ARG A 581 -10.68 12.64 -10.31
CA ARG A 581 -11.77 12.05 -11.12
C ARG A 581 -12.47 13.08 -11.99
N LEU A 582 -12.69 14.28 -11.48
CA LEU A 582 -13.34 15.37 -12.24
C LEU A 582 -12.42 15.95 -13.32
N TYR A 583 -11.14 16.14 -13.01
CA TYR A 583 -10.16 16.66 -13.95
C TYR A 583 -9.98 15.75 -15.17
N LYS A 584 -9.96 14.42 -14.98
CA LYS A 584 -9.93 13.43 -16.08
C LYS A 584 -11.09 13.57 -17.08
N ARG A 585 -12.21 14.18 -16.67
CA ARG A 585 -13.41 14.38 -17.49
C ARG A 585 -13.53 15.80 -18.04
N ALA A 586 -12.64 16.70 -17.66
CA ALA A 586 -12.65 18.08 -18.13
C ALA A 586 -12.22 18.16 -19.60
N SER A 587 -12.84 19.07 -20.36
CA SER A 587 -12.40 19.42 -21.71
C SER A 587 -11.06 20.15 -21.69
N ASP A 588 -10.34 20.16 -22.81
CA ASP A 588 -9.05 20.86 -22.92
C ASP A 588 -9.16 22.37 -22.60
N CYS A 589 -10.27 23.00 -23.00
CA CYS A 589 -10.58 24.39 -22.67
C CYS A 589 -10.81 24.60 -21.16
N GLU A 590 -11.44 23.64 -20.47
CA GLU A 590 -11.58 23.68 -19.01
C GLU A 590 -10.23 23.45 -18.33
N LYS A 591 -9.38 22.55 -18.84
CA LYS A 591 -8.05 22.28 -18.29
C LYS A 591 -7.12 23.51 -18.38
N GLU A 592 -7.19 24.27 -19.47
CA GLU A 592 -6.44 25.52 -19.63
C GLU A 592 -6.89 26.59 -18.61
N LYS A 593 -8.21 26.73 -18.39
CA LYS A 593 -8.73 27.62 -17.34
C LYS A 593 -8.33 27.18 -15.94
N ILE A 594 -8.36 25.87 -15.69
CA ILE A 594 -7.92 25.27 -14.43
C ILE A 594 -6.45 25.62 -14.16
N TYR A 595 -5.58 25.48 -15.16
CA TYR A 595 -4.16 25.84 -15.06
C TYR A 595 -3.97 27.30 -14.65
N GLU A 596 -4.64 28.23 -15.32
CA GLU A 596 -4.55 29.67 -15.00
C GLU A 596 -5.12 30.00 -13.61
N LEU A 597 -6.18 29.31 -13.19
CA LEU A 597 -6.74 29.45 -11.84
C LEU A 597 -5.76 28.95 -10.76
N CYS A 598 -5.13 27.78 -10.96
CA CYS A 598 -4.13 27.26 -10.05
C CYS A 598 -2.92 28.19 -9.93
N ARG A 599 -2.38 28.66 -11.06
CA ARG A 599 -1.28 29.63 -11.06
C ARG A 599 -1.64 30.87 -10.27
N LYS A 600 -2.80 31.47 -10.55
CA LYS A 600 -3.28 32.66 -9.86
C LYS A 600 -3.50 32.43 -8.36
N GLY A 601 -4.00 31.25 -7.98
CA GLY A 601 -4.12 30.84 -6.58
C GLY A 601 -2.76 30.85 -5.87
N LEU A 602 -1.76 30.20 -6.44
CA LEU A 602 -0.40 30.16 -5.88
C LEU A 602 0.28 31.53 -5.83
N GLU A 603 0.06 32.39 -6.83
CA GLU A 603 0.55 33.77 -6.80
C GLU A 603 -0.05 34.56 -5.63
N LEU A 604 -1.35 34.37 -5.34
CA LEU A 604 -2.01 35.01 -4.20
C LEU A 604 -1.51 34.45 -2.87
N GLU A 605 -1.20 33.15 -2.78
CA GLU A 605 -0.56 32.55 -1.59
C GLU A 605 0.84 33.15 -1.34
N ILE A 606 1.63 33.33 -2.40
CA ILE A 606 2.93 34.02 -2.28
C ILE A 606 2.73 35.47 -1.83
N MET A 607 1.74 36.18 -2.37
CA MET A 607 1.40 37.54 -1.91
C MET A 607 0.96 37.57 -0.44
N PHE A 608 0.28 36.53 0.03
CA PHE A 608 -0.09 36.38 1.43
C PHE A 608 1.14 36.19 2.33
N LEU A 609 2.12 35.40 1.90
CA LEU A 609 3.42 35.26 2.57
C LEU A 609 4.21 36.57 2.56
N ASP A 610 4.21 37.29 1.43
CA ASP A 610 4.83 38.61 1.30
C ASP A 610 4.19 39.61 2.27
N GLU A 611 2.86 39.62 2.38
CA GLU A 611 2.15 40.49 3.31
C GLU A 611 2.50 40.14 4.76
N ALA A 612 2.55 38.85 5.10
CA ALA A 612 2.90 38.39 6.44
C ALA A 612 4.35 38.68 6.83
N TYR A 613 5.28 38.73 5.87
CA TYR A 613 6.69 38.91 6.12
C TYR A 613 7.16 40.37 6.00
N TYR A 614 6.72 41.08 4.95
CA TYR A 614 7.23 42.42 4.60
C TYR A 614 6.36 43.58 5.07
N SER A 615 5.09 43.34 5.41
CA SER A 615 4.24 44.45 5.88
C SER A 615 4.73 44.96 7.22
N ASN A 616 4.82 46.29 7.36
CA ASN A 616 4.98 46.94 8.66
C ASN A 616 3.71 46.66 9.46
N ILE A 617 3.72 45.62 10.29
CA ILE A 617 2.62 45.24 11.17
C ILE A 617 2.34 46.43 12.10
N PRO A 618 1.25 47.19 11.91
CA PRO A 618 0.91 48.27 12.84
C PRO A 618 0.53 47.64 14.18
N GLN A 619 0.97 48.26 15.27
CA GLN A 619 0.65 47.83 16.64
C GLN A 619 -0.84 47.78 16.93
#